data_AF-A0A7M3MTJ2-F1
#
_entry.id   AF-A0A7M3MTJ2-F1
#
_cell.length_a   1.000
_cell.length_b   1.000
_cell.length_c   1.000
_cell.angle_alpha   90.00
_cell.angle_beta   90.00
_cell.angle_gamma   90.00
#
_symmetry.space_group_name_H-M   'P 1'
#
loop_
_entity.id
_entity.type
_entity.pdbx_description
1 polymer ?
#
loop_
_entity_poly.entity_id
_entity_poly.type
_entity_poly.pdbx_seq_one_letter_code
_entity_poly.pdbx_strand_id
1 'polypeptide(L)'
;MKHTYLYNLFALFFFLTAWPALNAQEVSQTVVIEQFSNTRCGICANRIPPFWNTVQSFGDDVILLSFYASSPYSSCPLYQAAKETNDQRVGWYSIPGTPSVRINGEAAPTNLWQNASSILNSHTGGTSAVELNSTLIKNSTDFAAEVAYNFHGQINASEDPVLHVFVIERSVTAGSLSGYTQHHNVVRARLTEPEGLSLDSHAGSEGGWSHTFEAQPAWDADDLAIVAFVQSQTTAEIHNSSVADAEITSNVDRNSESSRTEFRMFPNPATDKLTVESNQPGRKTVSVINLLGSVVYTRTFTGHSHSIPTEGFARGMYLVRLESAEKQARTTRLVLE
;
A
#
# COMPACT_ATOMS: atom_id res chain seq x y z
N MET A 1 36.12 0.77 81.53
CA MET A 1 36.47 0.57 80.10
C MET A 1 35.55 -0.49 79.54
N LYS A 2 34.51 -0.11 78.80
CA LYS A 2 33.65 -1.03 78.03
C LYS A 2 33.60 -0.47 76.61
N HIS A 3 34.21 -1.18 75.65
CA HIS A 3 34.16 -0.83 74.23
C HIS A 3 32.96 -1.52 73.59
N THR A 4 32.05 -0.71 73.05
CA THR A 4 30.90 -1.14 72.26
C THR A 4 31.32 -1.13 70.79
N TYR A 5 31.31 -2.28 70.11
CA TYR A 5 31.51 -2.37 68.66
C TYR A 5 30.16 -2.15 67.97
N LEU A 6 30.05 -1.07 67.18
CA LEU A 6 28.94 -0.85 66.24
C LEU A 6 29.27 -1.58 64.92
N TYR A 7 28.44 -2.54 64.55
CA TYR A 7 28.42 -3.15 63.22
C TYR A 7 27.77 -2.19 62.22
N ASN A 8 28.52 -1.75 61.21
CA ASN A 8 27.98 -1.04 60.04
C ASN A 8 27.31 -2.06 59.11
N LEU A 9 25.98 -2.05 59.07
CA LEU A 9 25.18 -2.81 58.12
C LEU A 9 25.18 -2.04 56.77
N PHE A 10 25.96 -2.52 55.80
CA PHE A 10 25.94 -1.98 54.43
C PHE A 10 24.74 -2.60 53.70
N ALA A 11 23.62 -1.88 53.65
CA ALA A 11 22.44 -2.30 52.91
C ALA A 11 22.68 -2.09 51.40
N LEU A 12 22.93 -3.17 50.68
CA LEU A 12 23.05 -3.19 49.23
C LEU A 12 21.65 -3.02 48.61
N PHE A 13 21.30 -1.81 48.19
CA PHE A 13 20.06 -1.53 47.47
C PHE A 13 20.22 -2.01 46.02
N PHE A 14 19.76 -3.23 45.73
CA PHE A 14 19.63 -3.73 44.36
C PHE A 14 18.48 -2.95 43.69
N PHE A 15 18.79 -1.86 42.99
CA PHE A 15 17.86 -1.24 42.05
C PHE A 15 17.68 -2.23 40.89
N LEU A 16 16.63 -3.06 40.97
CA LEU A 16 16.04 -3.72 39.82
C LEU A 16 15.55 -2.61 38.88
N THR A 17 16.40 -2.17 37.96
CA THR A 17 15.96 -1.42 36.80
C THR A 17 15.13 -2.40 35.96
N ALA A 18 13.82 -2.40 36.18
CA ALA A 18 12.87 -2.91 35.21
C ALA A 18 13.09 -2.07 33.95
N TRP A 19 13.90 -2.57 33.02
CA TRP A 19 13.86 -2.07 31.66
C TRP A 19 12.42 -2.30 31.20
N PRO A 20 11.68 -1.24 30.80
CA PRO A 20 10.41 -1.47 30.15
C PRO A 20 10.71 -2.37 28.96
N ALA A 21 10.10 -3.55 28.93
CA ALA A 21 10.04 -4.32 27.70
C ALA A 21 9.40 -3.37 26.67
N LEU A 22 10.16 -3.00 25.63
CA LEU A 22 9.53 -2.52 24.41
C LEU A 22 8.60 -3.65 24.00
N ASN A 23 7.31 -3.51 24.25
CA ASN A 23 6.35 -4.38 23.63
C ASN A 23 6.45 -4.05 22.14
N ALA A 24 6.97 -4.99 21.34
CA ALA A 24 6.87 -4.92 19.90
C ALA A 24 5.38 -4.74 19.55
N GLN A 25 5.05 -3.63 18.91
CA GLN A 25 3.67 -3.33 18.53
C GLN A 25 3.38 -4.08 17.23
N GLU A 26 2.94 -5.33 17.33
CA GLU A 26 2.61 -6.10 16.13
C GLU A 26 1.41 -5.47 15.41
N VAL A 27 1.49 -5.41 14.08
CA VAL A 27 0.43 -4.87 13.21
C VAL A 27 -0.44 -5.99 12.66
N SER A 28 -1.66 -5.69 12.23
CA SER A 28 -2.51 -6.72 11.61
C SER A 28 -1.85 -7.24 10.33
N GLN A 29 -1.87 -8.56 10.16
CA GLN A 29 -1.40 -9.20 8.95
C GLN A 29 -2.51 -9.23 7.90
N THR A 30 -2.19 -8.83 6.67
CA THR A 30 -3.03 -9.05 5.49
C THR A 30 -2.53 -10.28 4.74
N VAL A 31 -3.42 -11.26 4.54
CA VAL A 31 -3.10 -12.53 3.89
C VAL A 31 -2.93 -12.34 2.39
N VAL A 32 -1.90 -12.93 1.82
CA VAL A 32 -1.68 -12.95 0.37
C VAL A 32 -2.02 -14.31 -0.21
N ILE A 33 -2.86 -14.31 -1.23
CA ILE A 33 -3.14 -15.47 -2.07
C ILE A 33 -2.50 -15.23 -3.43
N GLU A 34 -1.69 -16.19 -3.87
CA GLU A 34 -1.19 -16.22 -5.24
C GLU A 34 -1.82 -17.40 -5.97
N GLN A 35 -2.67 -17.11 -6.95
CA GLN A 35 -3.36 -18.10 -7.76
C GLN A 35 -2.70 -18.21 -9.13
N PHE A 36 -2.41 -19.43 -9.55
CA PHE A 36 -1.83 -19.74 -10.85
C PHE A 36 -2.88 -20.42 -11.73
N SER A 37 -3.19 -19.80 -12.88
CA SER A 37 -4.22 -20.25 -13.81
C SER A 37 -3.76 -20.28 -15.26
N ASN A 38 -4.66 -20.62 -16.17
CA ASN A 38 -4.53 -20.49 -17.62
C ASN A 38 -5.94 -20.28 -18.21
N THR A 39 -6.14 -19.30 -19.07
CA THR A 39 -7.49 -18.96 -19.59
C THR A 39 -8.12 -20.06 -20.46
N ARG A 40 -7.36 -21.10 -20.81
CA ARG A 40 -7.80 -22.26 -21.59
C ARG A 40 -7.89 -23.54 -20.74
N CYS A 41 -7.66 -23.45 -19.44
CA CYS A 41 -7.70 -24.58 -18.51
C CYS A 41 -9.14 -24.85 -18.03
N GLY A 42 -9.74 -25.95 -18.50
CA GLY A 42 -11.12 -26.32 -18.15
C GLY A 42 -11.34 -26.58 -16.66
N ILE A 43 -10.36 -27.14 -15.96
CA ILE A 43 -10.47 -27.33 -14.50
C ILE A 43 -10.33 -26.01 -13.73
N CYS A 44 -9.56 -25.06 -14.25
CA CYS A 44 -9.46 -23.70 -13.72
C CYS A 44 -10.79 -22.97 -13.84
N ALA A 45 -11.45 -23.09 -15.00
CA ALA A 45 -12.79 -22.54 -15.25
C ALA A 45 -13.84 -23.02 -14.23
N ASN A 46 -13.72 -24.26 -13.75
CA ASN A 46 -14.64 -24.81 -12.75
C ASN A 46 -14.31 -24.39 -11.30
N ARG A 47 -13.03 -24.16 -10.99
CA ARG A 47 -12.56 -23.99 -9.60
C ARG A 47 -12.37 -22.54 -9.19
N ILE A 48 -11.87 -21.71 -10.09
CA ILE A 48 -11.43 -20.35 -9.78
C ILE A 48 -12.62 -19.39 -9.56
N PRO A 49 -13.69 -19.38 -10.39
CA PRO A 49 -14.79 -18.46 -10.15
C PRO A 49 -15.49 -18.66 -8.79
N PRO A 50 -15.82 -19.90 -8.34
CA PRO A 50 -16.34 -20.11 -7.00
C PRO A 50 -15.34 -19.76 -5.89
N PHE A 51 -14.05 -20.00 -6.11
CA PHE A 51 -13.00 -19.63 -5.17
C PHE A 51 -12.90 -18.10 -5.01
N TRP A 52 -12.95 -17.35 -6.11
CA TRP A 52 -12.97 -15.89 -6.09
C TRP A 52 -14.14 -15.34 -5.26
N ASN A 53 -15.35 -15.89 -5.42
CA ASN A 53 -16.51 -15.50 -4.61
C ASN A 53 -16.28 -15.69 -3.11
N THR A 54 -15.50 -16.71 -2.72
CA THR A 54 -15.08 -16.90 -1.33
C THR A 54 -14.03 -15.88 -0.92
N VAL A 55 -13.00 -15.67 -1.74
CA VAL A 55 -11.91 -14.73 -1.43
C VAL A 55 -12.44 -13.32 -1.21
N GLN A 56 -13.30 -12.82 -2.10
CA GLN A 56 -13.85 -11.46 -1.98
C GLN A 56 -14.70 -11.25 -0.71
N SER A 57 -15.21 -12.32 -0.07
CA SER A 57 -15.97 -12.17 1.18
C SER A 57 -15.10 -11.84 2.39
N PHE A 58 -13.77 -11.95 2.25
CA PHE A 58 -12.80 -11.58 3.30
C PHE A 58 -12.41 -10.10 3.25
N GLY A 59 -12.85 -9.34 2.24
CA GLY A 59 -12.57 -7.91 2.14
C GLY A 59 -11.06 -7.63 2.19
N ASP A 60 -10.68 -6.68 3.04
CA ASP A 60 -9.30 -6.18 3.15
C ASP A 60 -8.35 -7.11 3.92
N ASP A 61 -8.86 -8.19 4.53
CA ASP A 61 -8.03 -9.17 5.25
C ASP A 61 -7.24 -10.07 4.28
N VAL A 62 -7.63 -10.13 3.00
CA VAL A 62 -7.07 -11.02 1.98
C VAL A 62 -6.86 -10.29 0.66
N ILE A 63 -5.62 -10.32 0.16
CA ILE A 63 -5.25 -9.85 -1.17
C ILE A 63 -4.98 -11.05 -2.09
N LEU A 64 -5.60 -11.08 -3.27
CA LEU A 64 -5.35 -12.09 -4.29
C LEU A 64 -4.56 -11.50 -5.45
N LEU A 65 -3.52 -12.20 -5.90
CA LEU A 65 -2.86 -12.00 -7.19
C LEU A 65 -3.11 -13.20 -8.11
N SER A 66 -3.52 -12.93 -9.36
CA SER A 66 -3.72 -13.96 -10.38
C SER A 66 -2.58 -13.95 -11.39
N PHE A 67 -1.76 -15.01 -11.36
CA PHE A 67 -0.73 -15.32 -12.35
C PHE A 67 -1.25 -16.32 -13.37
N TYR A 68 -0.74 -16.24 -14.60
CA TYR A 68 -1.15 -17.11 -15.70
C TYR A 68 0.03 -17.88 -16.24
N ALA A 69 0.03 -19.20 -16.11
CA ALA A 69 1.11 -20.07 -16.53
C ALA A 69 0.99 -20.50 -18.00
N SER A 70 2.12 -20.92 -18.57
CA SER A 70 2.19 -21.54 -19.90
C SER A 70 1.49 -22.91 -19.97
N SER A 71 1.37 -23.61 -18.84
CA SER A 71 0.68 -24.89 -18.76
C SER A 71 -0.80 -24.69 -18.43
N PRO A 72 -1.74 -25.43 -19.06
CA PRO A 72 -1.53 -26.44 -20.09
C PRO A 72 -1.38 -25.88 -21.51
N TYR A 73 -1.63 -24.59 -21.73
CA TYR A 73 -1.60 -23.98 -23.07
C TYR A 73 -0.80 -22.69 -23.09
N SER A 74 0.35 -22.70 -23.76
CA SER A 74 1.23 -21.53 -23.87
C SER A 74 0.59 -20.40 -24.66
N SER A 75 -0.45 -20.66 -25.44
CA SER A 75 -1.26 -19.66 -26.15
C SER A 75 -2.32 -18.96 -25.29
N CYS A 76 -2.21 -19.07 -23.96
CA CYS A 76 -3.02 -18.30 -23.01
C CYS A 76 -2.73 -16.80 -23.17
N PRO A 77 -3.71 -15.95 -23.57
CA PRO A 77 -3.49 -14.52 -23.79
C PRO A 77 -2.94 -13.80 -22.56
N LEU A 78 -3.41 -14.11 -21.35
CA LEU A 78 -2.93 -13.47 -20.12
C LEU A 78 -1.52 -13.93 -19.73
N TYR A 79 -1.15 -15.17 -20.07
CA TYR A 79 0.23 -15.61 -19.95
C TYR A 79 1.13 -14.84 -20.91
N GLN A 80 0.74 -14.75 -22.19
CA GLN A 80 1.53 -14.05 -23.22
C GLN A 80 1.70 -12.55 -22.90
N ALA A 81 0.67 -11.92 -22.34
CA ALA A 81 0.70 -10.50 -21.98
C ALA A 81 1.71 -10.15 -20.87
N ALA A 82 2.01 -11.08 -19.97
CA ALA A 82 2.94 -10.88 -18.85
C ALA A 82 3.91 -12.07 -18.70
N LYS A 83 4.43 -12.57 -19.83
CA LYS A 83 5.14 -13.86 -19.92
C LYS A 83 6.31 -13.96 -18.96
N GLU A 84 7.18 -12.95 -18.94
CA GLU A 84 8.37 -12.95 -18.10
C GLU A 84 8.02 -12.98 -16.61
N THR A 85 7.17 -12.07 -16.15
CA THR A 85 6.70 -12.02 -14.76
C THR A 85 6.03 -13.33 -14.33
N ASN A 86 5.19 -13.89 -15.19
CA ASN A 86 4.53 -15.17 -14.93
C ASN A 86 5.52 -16.33 -14.84
N ASP A 87 6.44 -16.45 -15.80
CA ASP A 87 7.44 -17.53 -15.81
C ASP A 87 8.38 -17.45 -14.59
N GLN A 88 8.82 -16.25 -14.22
CA GLN A 88 9.65 -16.04 -13.03
C GLN A 88 8.93 -16.49 -11.76
N ARG A 89 7.66 -16.09 -11.56
CA ARG A 89 6.91 -16.47 -10.36
C ARG A 89 6.52 -17.94 -10.33
N VAL A 90 6.15 -18.51 -11.48
CA VAL A 90 5.91 -19.96 -11.65
C VAL A 90 7.17 -20.77 -11.35
N GLY A 91 8.33 -20.31 -11.84
CA GLY A 91 9.63 -20.93 -11.63
C GLY A 91 10.06 -20.90 -10.17
N TRP A 92 9.94 -19.74 -9.50
CA TRP A 92 10.26 -19.56 -8.08
C TRP A 92 9.58 -20.62 -7.20
N TYR A 93 8.28 -20.81 -7.37
CA TYR A 93 7.50 -21.78 -6.60
C TYR A 93 7.53 -23.19 -7.16
N SER A 94 8.19 -23.43 -8.30
CA SER A 94 8.12 -24.69 -9.04
C SER A 94 6.67 -25.18 -9.21
N ILE A 95 5.78 -24.29 -9.70
CA ILE A 95 4.34 -24.58 -9.77
C ILE A 95 4.09 -25.79 -10.69
N PRO A 96 3.46 -26.87 -10.18
CA PRO A 96 3.36 -28.14 -10.91
C PRO A 96 2.31 -28.13 -12.03
N GLY A 97 1.40 -27.16 -12.02
CA GLY A 97 0.32 -27.04 -13.01
C GLY A 97 -0.77 -26.08 -12.55
N THR A 98 -1.82 -25.96 -13.35
CA THR A 98 -2.95 -25.05 -13.07
C THR A 98 -4.27 -25.82 -12.90
N PRO A 99 -5.15 -25.43 -11.94
CA PRO A 99 -4.93 -24.36 -10.99
C PRO A 99 -4.01 -24.79 -9.84
N SER A 100 -3.19 -23.86 -9.37
CA SER A 100 -2.43 -23.98 -8.11
C SER A 100 -2.63 -22.70 -7.29
N VAL A 101 -2.55 -22.82 -5.97
CA VAL A 101 -2.71 -21.68 -5.06
C VAL A 101 -1.62 -21.71 -4.01
N ARG A 102 -1.05 -20.54 -3.72
CA ARG A 102 -0.22 -20.30 -2.54
C ARG A 102 -0.95 -19.36 -1.58
N ILE A 103 -0.85 -19.62 -0.27
CA ILE A 103 -1.39 -18.74 0.78
C ILE A 103 -0.21 -18.36 1.68
N ASN A 104 0.07 -17.07 1.79
CA ASN A 104 1.29 -16.53 2.41
C ASN A 104 2.57 -17.23 1.94
N GLY A 105 2.60 -17.58 0.65
CA GLY A 105 3.72 -18.27 -0.02
C GLY A 105 3.79 -19.79 0.20
N GLU A 106 3.00 -20.36 1.09
CA GLU A 106 2.92 -21.81 1.29
C GLU A 106 1.98 -22.47 0.27
N ALA A 107 2.21 -23.75 -0.07
CA ALA A 107 1.26 -24.52 -0.90
C ALA A 107 -0.08 -24.65 -0.17
N ALA A 108 -1.16 -24.20 -0.82
CA ALA A 108 -2.50 -24.46 -0.29
C ALA A 108 -2.79 -25.97 -0.25
N PRO A 109 -3.56 -26.44 0.75
CA PRO A 109 -3.87 -27.86 0.87
C PRO A 109 -4.78 -28.34 -0.26
N THR A 110 -4.73 -29.63 -0.57
CA THR A 110 -5.44 -30.22 -1.73
C THR A 110 -6.96 -30.08 -1.66
N ASN A 111 -7.52 -29.95 -0.45
CA ASN A 111 -8.95 -29.76 -0.18
C ASN A 111 -9.40 -28.28 -0.19
N LEU A 112 -8.53 -27.35 -0.61
CA LEU A 112 -8.83 -25.91 -0.69
C LEU A 112 -10.18 -25.64 -1.37
N TRP A 113 -10.40 -26.25 -2.52
CA TRP A 113 -11.56 -25.96 -3.38
C TRP A 113 -12.91 -26.32 -2.73
N GLN A 114 -12.92 -27.18 -1.72
CA GLN A 114 -14.13 -27.56 -0.97
C GLN A 114 -14.25 -26.80 0.35
N ASN A 115 -13.14 -26.25 0.88
CA ASN A 115 -13.05 -25.72 2.25
C ASN A 115 -12.44 -24.31 2.32
N ALA A 116 -12.50 -23.56 1.21
CA ALA A 116 -11.80 -22.28 1.07
C ALA A 116 -12.07 -21.32 2.23
N SER A 117 -13.33 -21.13 2.65
CA SER A 117 -13.66 -20.25 3.76
C SER A 117 -13.00 -20.68 5.08
N SER A 118 -13.03 -21.98 5.41
CA SER A 118 -12.41 -22.47 6.64
C SER A 118 -10.90 -22.34 6.63
N ILE A 119 -10.27 -22.55 5.47
CA ILE A 119 -8.82 -22.43 5.33
C ILE A 119 -8.41 -20.95 5.42
N LEU A 120 -9.09 -20.05 4.71
CA LEU A 120 -8.77 -18.63 4.78
C LEU A 120 -8.99 -18.07 6.19
N ASN A 121 -10.06 -18.47 6.89
CA ASN A 121 -10.28 -18.10 8.28
C ASN A 121 -9.13 -18.53 9.22
N SER A 122 -8.39 -19.61 8.92
CA SER A 122 -7.24 -20.01 9.74
C SER A 122 -5.96 -19.22 9.45
N HIS A 123 -5.93 -18.44 8.37
CA HIS A 123 -4.81 -17.56 8.02
C HIS A 123 -5.06 -16.08 8.35
N THR A 124 -6.33 -15.66 8.46
CA THR A 124 -6.71 -14.27 8.78
C THR A 124 -6.76 -14.01 10.29
N GLY A 125 -6.68 -12.74 10.68
CA GLY A 125 -6.71 -12.30 12.09
C GLY A 125 -5.37 -12.47 12.83
N GLY A 126 -4.32 -12.82 12.09
CA GLY A 126 -2.95 -12.85 12.59
C GLY A 126 -2.32 -11.45 12.65
N THR A 127 -1.12 -11.41 13.23
CA THR A 127 -0.30 -10.22 13.35
C THR A 127 1.02 -10.39 12.62
N SER A 128 1.70 -9.29 12.32
CA SER A 128 2.98 -9.27 11.64
C SER A 128 3.96 -8.31 12.31
N ALA A 129 5.25 -8.64 12.18
CA ALA A 129 6.36 -7.79 12.61
C ALA A 129 6.61 -6.61 11.68
N VAL A 130 6.05 -6.62 10.46
CA VAL A 130 6.26 -5.58 9.45
C VAL A 130 4.94 -4.99 8.99
N GLU A 131 4.87 -3.66 8.98
CA GLU A 131 3.79 -2.87 8.39
C GLU A 131 4.19 -2.42 6.99
N LEU A 132 3.26 -2.48 6.03
CA LEU A 132 3.44 -1.91 4.71
C LEU A 132 2.30 -0.94 4.40
N ASN A 133 2.64 0.19 3.79
CA ASN A 133 1.68 1.13 3.25
C ASN A 133 2.05 1.45 1.80
N SER A 134 1.13 1.15 0.88
CA SER A 134 1.30 1.37 -0.55
C SER A 134 0.50 2.59 -1.01
N THR A 135 1.02 3.30 -2.01
CA THR A 135 0.27 4.30 -2.77
C THR A 135 0.55 4.14 -4.27
N LEU A 136 -0.47 4.40 -5.08
CA LEU A 136 -0.35 4.41 -6.54
C LEU A 136 -1.00 5.67 -7.08
N ILE A 137 -0.20 6.55 -7.68
CA ILE A 137 -0.67 7.83 -8.20
C ILE A 137 -0.65 7.81 -9.72
N LYS A 138 -1.81 8.04 -10.35
CA LYS A 138 -1.94 8.17 -11.81
C LYS A 138 -1.79 9.63 -12.24
N ASN A 139 -0.78 9.89 -13.07
CA ASN A 139 -0.46 11.17 -13.70
C ASN A 139 -0.65 11.06 -15.22
N SER A 140 -1.86 11.32 -15.73
CA SER A 140 -2.20 11.11 -17.14
C SER A 140 -2.01 9.66 -17.58
N THR A 141 -0.84 9.32 -18.13
CA THR A 141 -0.44 7.98 -18.60
C THR A 141 0.57 7.30 -17.68
N ASP A 142 1.20 8.07 -16.80
CA ASP A 142 2.31 7.62 -15.97
C ASP A 142 1.80 7.32 -14.57
N PHE A 143 2.38 6.32 -13.93
CA PHE A 143 2.04 5.89 -12.59
C PHE A 143 3.25 6.04 -11.69
N ALA A 144 3.05 6.62 -10.51
CA ALA A 144 4.05 6.64 -9.45
C ALA A 144 3.59 5.67 -8.35
N ALA A 145 4.33 4.57 -8.19
CA ALA A 145 4.13 3.59 -7.13
C ALA A 145 5.08 3.90 -5.98
N GLU A 146 4.57 3.93 -4.76
CA GLU A 146 5.36 4.09 -3.55
C GLU A 146 4.96 3.04 -2.51
N VAL A 147 5.93 2.47 -1.82
CA VAL A 147 5.73 1.52 -0.73
C VAL A 147 6.59 1.96 0.44
N ALA A 148 5.97 2.26 1.58
CA ALA A 148 6.65 2.46 2.85
C ALA A 148 6.56 1.18 3.68
N TYR A 149 7.63 0.86 4.41
CA TYR A 149 7.67 -0.28 5.32
C TYR A 149 8.24 0.11 6.68
N ASN A 150 7.69 -0.47 7.74
CA ASN A 150 8.12 -0.27 9.12
C ASN A 150 8.13 -1.59 9.89
N PHE A 151 9.29 -1.95 10.44
CA PHE A 151 9.47 -3.16 11.23
C PHE A 151 9.25 -2.86 12.72
N HIS A 152 8.10 -3.27 13.25
CA HIS A 152 7.77 -3.16 14.67
C HIS A 152 8.35 -4.31 15.50
N GLY A 153 8.72 -5.41 14.83
CA GLY A 153 9.44 -6.55 15.38
C GLY A 153 10.55 -7.01 14.46
N GLN A 154 11.38 -7.94 14.92
CA GLN A 154 12.47 -8.48 14.10
C GLN A 154 12.00 -9.69 13.30
N ILE A 155 12.25 -9.69 11.99
CA ILE A 155 12.24 -10.90 11.16
C ILE A 155 13.64 -11.48 11.16
N ASN A 156 13.76 -12.80 11.24
CA ASN A 156 15.07 -13.44 11.30
C ASN A 156 15.87 -13.14 10.03
N ALA A 157 17.08 -12.55 10.18
CA ALA A 157 17.92 -12.20 9.05
C ALA A 157 18.31 -13.41 8.18
N SER A 158 18.28 -14.64 8.72
CA SER A 158 18.49 -15.85 7.92
C SER A 158 17.38 -16.12 6.93
N GLU A 159 16.22 -15.47 7.07
CA GLU A 159 15.12 -15.59 6.13
C GLU A 159 15.35 -14.81 4.83
N ASP A 160 16.29 -13.86 4.86
CA ASP A 160 16.58 -12.92 3.77
C ASP A 160 15.29 -12.26 3.24
N PRO A 161 14.63 -11.42 4.06
CA PRO A 161 13.36 -10.82 3.70
C PRO A 161 13.53 -9.78 2.59
N VAL A 162 12.71 -9.91 1.56
CA VAL A 162 12.69 -9.04 0.38
C VAL A 162 11.31 -8.46 0.13
N LEU A 163 11.27 -7.23 -0.39
CA LEU A 163 10.07 -6.59 -0.89
C LEU A 163 9.80 -6.97 -2.35
N HIS A 164 8.59 -7.45 -2.61
CA HIS A 164 8.04 -7.59 -3.95
C HIS A 164 6.95 -6.55 -4.19
N VAL A 165 6.92 -5.98 -5.40
CA VAL A 165 5.86 -5.07 -5.83
C VAL A 165 5.38 -5.48 -7.22
N PHE A 166 4.08 -5.71 -7.35
CA PHE A 166 3.42 -6.12 -8.59
C PHE A 166 2.34 -5.10 -8.98
N VAL A 167 2.21 -4.86 -10.28
CA VAL A 167 1.04 -4.20 -10.86
C VAL A 167 0.00 -5.27 -11.16
N ILE A 168 -1.22 -5.05 -10.69
CA ILE A 168 -2.39 -5.85 -11.02
C ILE A 168 -3.42 -5.01 -11.77
N GLU A 169 -4.21 -5.66 -12.61
CA GLU A 169 -5.46 -5.11 -13.16
C GLU A 169 -6.63 -5.85 -12.52
N ARG A 170 -7.54 -5.12 -11.85
CA ARG A 170 -8.58 -5.71 -10.99
C ARG A 170 -9.55 -6.59 -11.78
N SER A 171 -9.82 -6.25 -13.03
CA SER A 171 -10.85 -6.85 -13.88
C SER A 171 -10.40 -6.94 -15.33
N VAL A 172 -10.23 -8.18 -15.83
CA VAL A 172 -9.78 -8.41 -17.21
C VAL A 172 -10.70 -9.39 -17.90
N THR A 173 -11.26 -9.01 -19.04
CA THR A 173 -11.97 -9.95 -19.91
C THR A 173 -11.01 -10.57 -20.93
N ALA A 174 -10.74 -11.87 -20.82
CA ALA A 174 -9.85 -12.60 -21.72
C ALA A 174 -10.17 -14.10 -21.81
N GLY A 175 -9.79 -14.71 -22.93
CA GLY A 175 -10.02 -16.13 -23.20
C GLY A 175 -11.34 -16.40 -23.91
N SER A 176 -11.64 -17.68 -24.13
CA SER A 176 -12.79 -18.12 -24.93
C SER A 176 -13.57 -19.28 -24.32
N LEU A 177 -13.21 -19.71 -23.10
CA LEU A 177 -13.94 -20.75 -22.40
C LEU A 177 -15.22 -20.16 -21.80
N SER A 178 -16.36 -20.78 -22.13
CA SER A 178 -17.67 -20.34 -21.62
C SER A 178 -17.68 -20.29 -20.09
N GLY A 179 -18.08 -19.17 -19.52
CA GLY A 179 -18.11 -18.96 -18.06
C GLY A 179 -16.75 -18.69 -17.41
N TYR A 180 -15.68 -18.60 -18.20
CA TYR A 180 -14.32 -18.32 -17.70
C TYR A 180 -13.57 -17.31 -18.58
N THR A 181 -14.23 -16.18 -18.80
CA THR A 181 -13.67 -15.03 -19.53
C THR A 181 -13.37 -13.85 -18.63
N GLN A 182 -13.96 -13.79 -17.44
CA GLN A 182 -13.72 -12.73 -16.46
C GLN A 182 -12.63 -13.18 -15.48
N HIS A 183 -11.60 -12.35 -15.33
CA HIS A 183 -10.45 -12.62 -14.50
C HIS A 183 -10.22 -11.46 -13.54
N HIS A 184 -9.74 -11.77 -12.33
CA HIS A 184 -9.64 -10.80 -11.24
C HIS A 184 -8.21 -10.68 -10.72
N ASN A 185 -7.81 -9.44 -10.40
CA ASN A 185 -6.47 -9.09 -9.91
C ASN A 185 -5.34 -9.72 -10.74
N VAL A 186 -5.42 -9.55 -12.05
CA VAL A 186 -4.48 -10.16 -13.00
C VAL A 186 -3.15 -9.43 -12.92
N VAL A 187 -2.07 -10.15 -12.60
CA VAL A 187 -0.73 -9.58 -12.58
C VAL A 187 -0.33 -9.17 -13.99
N ARG A 188 0.04 -7.89 -14.13
CA ARG A 188 0.47 -7.26 -15.39
C ARG A 188 1.98 -7.14 -15.49
N ALA A 189 2.61 -6.74 -14.39
CA ALA A 189 4.03 -6.54 -14.31
C ALA A 189 4.52 -6.70 -12.88
N ARG A 190 5.83 -6.90 -12.75
CA ARG A 190 6.56 -6.77 -11.50
C ARG A 190 7.42 -5.51 -11.59
N LEU A 191 7.42 -4.70 -10.54
CA LEU A 191 8.17 -3.45 -10.49
C LEU A 191 9.51 -3.56 -9.76
N THR A 192 9.66 -4.58 -8.89
CA THR A 192 10.97 -4.93 -8.31
C THR A 192 11.69 -5.96 -9.17
N GLU A 193 13.01 -6.02 -9.06
CA GLU A 193 13.83 -7.10 -9.67
C GLU A 193 13.35 -8.49 -9.24
N PRO A 194 13.55 -9.57 -10.03
CA PRO A 194 13.06 -10.94 -9.76
C PRO A 194 13.43 -11.54 -8.39
N GLU A 195 14.54 -11.13 -7.80
CA GLU A 195 15.00 -11.53 -6.47
C GLU A 195 14.34 -10.71 -5.35
N GLY A 196 13.72 -9.57 -5.68
CA GLY A 196 13.10 -8.65 -4.74
C GLY A 196 14.11 -7.63 -4.20
N LEU A 197 13.61 -6.62 -3.48
CA LEU A 197 14.45 -5.63 -2.80
C LEU A 197 14.80 -6.12 -1.40
N SER A 198 16.07 -6.40 -1.12
CA SER A 198 16.54 -6.79 0.21
C SER A 198 16.25 -5.69 1.25
N LEU A 199 15.76 -6.10 2.42
CA LEU A 199 15.35 -5.21 3.50
C LEU A 199 16.23 -5.38 4.74
N ASP A 200 16.47 -4.28 5.43
CA ASP A 200 16.94 -4.30 6.81
C ASP A 200 15.73 -4.62 7.72
N SER A 201 15.68 -5.84 8.27
CA SER A 201 14.53 -6.38 9.00
C SER A 201 14.69 -6.40 10.53
N HIS A 202 15.56 -5.56 11.08
CA HIS A 202 15.66 -5.38 12.53
C HIS A 202 14.47 -4.59 13.07
N ALA A 203 14.12 -4.81 14.34
CA ALA A 203 13.06 -4.04 14.98
C ALA A 203 13.42 -2.54 15.04
N GLY A 204 12.49 -1.69 14.60
CA GLY A 204 12.64 -0.25 14.45
C GLY A 204 13.20 0.19 13.09
N SER A 205 13.57 -0.74 12.21
CA SER A 205 13.98 -0.40 10.85
C SER A 205 12.78 0.09 10.04
N GLU A 206 12.97 1.19 9.31
CA GLU A 206 11.97 1.76 8.41
C GLU A 206 12.61 2.11 7.06
N GLY A 207 11.78 2.21 6.03
CA GLY A 207 12.24 2.64 4.73
C GLY A 207 11.12 2.76 3.72
N GLY A 208 11.51 3.01 2.48
CA GLY A 208 10.58 3.15 1.39
C GLY A 208 11.21 2.83 0.05
N TRP A 209 10.33 2.47 -0.89
CA TRP A 209 10.67 2.21 -2.27
C TRP A 209 9.69 2.97 -3.16
N SER A 210 10.20 3.53 -4.25
CA SER A 210 9.40 4.27 -5.23
C SER A 210 9.81 3.91 -6.65
N HIS A 211 8.85 3.84 -7.56
CA HIS A 211 9.09 3.60 -8.97
C HIS A 211 8.03 4.25 -9.83
N THR A 212 8.43 4.72 -11.00
CA THR A 212 7.51 5.25 -12.01
C THR A 212 7.42 4.31 -13.20
N PHE A 213 6.21 4.02 -13.67
CA PHE A 213 5.99 3.19 -14.85
C PHE A 213 4.88 3.76 -15.73
N GLU A 214 4.85 3.36 -17.00
CA GLU A 214 3.77 3.69 -17.94
C GLU A 214 2.85 2.49 -18.13
N ALA A 215 1.54 2.71 -18.16
CA ALA A 215 0.60 1.65 -18.48
C ALA A 215 0.71 1.24 -19.95
N GLN A 216 0.76 -0.07 -20.22
CA GLN A 216 0.74 -0.55 -21.60
C GLN A 216 -0.63 -0.25 -22.24
N PRO A 217 -0.70 0.00 -23.57
CA PRO A 217 -1.96 0.33 -24.24
C PRO A 217 -3.09 -0.72 -24.10
N ALA A 218 -2.73 -1.96 -23.79
CA ALA A 218 -3.68 -3.06 -23.59
C ALA A 218 -4.21 -3.15 -22.15
N TRP A 219 -3.70 -2.35 -21.22
CA TRP A 219 -4.13 -2.33 -19.83
C TRP A 219 -5.25 -1.31 -19.64
N ASP A 220 -6.22 -1.62 -18.78
CA ASP A 220 -7.19 -0.63 -18.33
C ASP A 220 -6.55 0.22 -17.21
N ALA A 221 -6.09 1.41 -17.60
CA ALA A 221 -5.38 2.32 -16.71
C ALA A 221 -6.23 2.86 -15.55
N ASP A 222 -7.56 2.75 -15.59
CA ASP A 222 -8.44 3.14 -14.48
C ASP A 222 -8.68 1.98 -13.49
N ASP A 223 -8.25 0.77 -13.84
CA ASP A 223 -8.48 -0.46 -13.09
C ASP A 223 -7.16 -1.09 -12.58
N LEU A 224 -6.09 -0.30 -12.55
CA LEU A 224 -4.78 -0.70 -12.04
C LEU A 224 -4.66 -0.49 -10.53
N ALA A 225 -3.98 -1.44 -9.88
CA ALA A 225 -3.53 -1.33 -8.50
C ALA A 225 -2.10 -1.88 -8.38
N ILE A 226 -1.41 -1.55 -7.30
CA ILE A 226 -0.20 -2.25 -6.89
C ILE A 226 -0.47 -3.13 -5.69
N VAL A 227 0.19 -4.28 -5.65
CA VAL A 227 0.28 -5.14 -4.47
C VAL A 227 1.74 -5.26 -4.09
N ALA A 228 2.04 -4.95 -2.83
CA ALA A 228 3.37 -5.05 -2.25
C ALA A 228 3.37 -6.05 -1.10
N PHE A 229 4.41 -6.86 -0.98
CA PHE A 229 4.54 -7.79 0.13
C PHE A 229 5.99 -8.09 0.48
N VAL A 230 6.24 -8.35 1.77
CA VAL A 230 7.55 -8.81 2.28
C VAL A 230 7.56 -10.33 2.33
N GLN A 231 8.52 -10.95 1.66
CA GLN A 231 8.65 -12.39 1.55
C GLN A 231 10.04 -12.85 2.00
N SER A 232 10.13 -13.98 2.68
CA SER A 232 11.37 -14.71 2.94
C SER A 232 11.89 -15.38 1.65
N GLN A 233 13.12 -15.11 1.24
CA GLN A 233 13.73 -15.83 0.11
C GLN A 233 14.06 -17.30 0.44
N THR A 234 14.04 -17.69 1.72
CA THR A 234 14.42 -19.05 2.13
C THR A 234 13.22 -19.97 2.34
N THR A 235 12.15 -19.47 2.95
CA THR A 235 10.94 -20.25 3.29
C THR A 235 9.77 -19.96 2.35
N ALA A 236 9.88 -18.89 1.55
CA ALA A 236 8.81 -18.28 0.78
C ALA A 236 7.66 -17.72 1.62
N GLU A 237 7.74 -17.72 2.94
CA GLU A 237 6.72 -17.12 3.82
C GLU A 237 6.54 -15.63 3.48
N ILE A 238 5.28 -15.21 3.35
CA ILE A 238 4.91 -13.81 3.20
C ILE A 238 4.50 -13.25 4.57
N HIS A 239 5.28 -12.30 5.07
CA HIS A 239 5.16 -11.75 6.40
C HIS A 239 4.02 -10.74 6.52
N ASN A 240 3.91 -9.82 5.56
CA ASN A 240 2.76 -8.92 5.45
C ASN A 240 2.66 -8.35 4.03
N SER A 241 1.55 -7.69 3.76
CA SER A 241 1.27 -7.08 2.46
C SER A 241 0.47 -5.80 2.55
N SER A 242 0.41 -5.08 1.44
CA SER A 242 -0.48 -3.94 1.23
C SER A 242 -0.91 -3.88 -0.23
N VAL A 243 -2.05 -3.24 -0.47
CA VAL A 243 -2.59 -2.98 -1.82
C VAL A 243 -2.95 -1.50 -1.92
N ALA A 244 -2.75 -0.90 -3.09
CA ALA A 244 -3.19 0.46 -3.39
C ALA A 244 -3.76 0.54 -4.80
N ASP A 245 -5.02 0.97 -4.90
CA ASP A 245 -5.64 1.33 -6.16
C ASP A 245 -5.07 2.64 -6.71
N ALA A 246 -5.12 2.81 -8.02
CA ALA A 246 -4.68 4.04 -8.66
C ALA A 246 -5.54 5.23 -8.23
N GLU A 247 -4.93 6.19 -7.55
CA GLU A 247 -5.54 7.47 -7.25
C GLU A 247 -5.22 8.48 -8.36
N ILE A 248 -6.26 9.11 -8.91
CA ILE A 248 -6.08 10.17 -9.89
C ILE A 248 -5.72 11.46 -9.15
N THR A 249 -4.46 11.87 -9.23
CA THR A 249 -4.13 13.26 -8.96
C THR A 249 -4.41 14.07 -10.21
N SER A 250 -5.50 14.85 -10.21
CA SER A 250 -5.73 15.84 -11.26
C SER A 250 -4.52 16.77 -11.29
N ASN A 251 -3.76 16.75 -12.39
CA ASN A 251 -2.63 17.65 -12.65
C ASN A 251 -3.10 19.12 -12.67
N VAL A 252 -3.24 19.70 -11.48
CA VAL A 252 -2.73 21.03 -11.23
C VAL A 252 -1.49 20.77 -10.39
N ASP A 253 -0.34 21.18 -10.90
CA ASP A 253 0.98 21.08 -10.29
C ASP A 253 1.79 19.77 -10.42
N ARG A 254 2.55 19.66 -11.51
CA ARG A 254 3.96 19.28 -11.40
C ARG A 254 4.81 20.12 -12.34
N ASN A 255 5.54 21.07 -11.76
CA ASN A 255 6.84 21.47 -12.28
C ASN A 255 7.84 21.43 -11.12
N SER A 256 8.81 20.52 -11.27
CA SER A 256 10.11 20.38 -10.60
C SER A 256 10.17 20.25 -9.08
N GLU A 257 10.84 19.18 -8.66
CA GLU A 257 11.41 18.94 -7.34
C GLU A 257 12.28 20.10 -6.81
N SER A 258 12.44 20.09 -5.48
CA SER A 258 13.40 20.84 -4.68
C SER A 258 12.97 22.23 -4.17
N SER A 259 12.21 22.23 -3.07
CA SER A 259 12.35 23.16 -1.95
C SER A 259 11.22 22.91 -0.95
N ARG A 260 11.56 22.54 0.29
CA ARG A 260 10.60 22.38 1.39
C ARG A 260 9.76 23.65 1.60
N THR A 261 8.44 23.44 1.64
CA THR A 261 7.29 24.31 2.00
C THR A 261 6.70 25.19 0.88
N GLU A 262 5.75 24.64 0.11
CA GLU A 262 5.08 25.42 -0.97
C GLU A 262 3.68 25.97 -0.63
N PHE A 263 2.90 25.29 0.21
CA PHE A 263 1.62 25.77 0.72
C PHE A 263 1.20 24.93 1.92
N ARG A 264 0.85 25.54 3.05
CA ARG A 264 0.27 24.86 4.21
C ARG A 264 -0.84 25.68 4.83
N MET A 265 -1.80 24.99 5.43
CA MET A 265 -2.94 25.63 6.07
C MET A 265 -3.21 25.01 7.45
N PHE A 266 -3.41 25.84 8.46
CA PHE A 266 -3.65 25.39 9.84
C PHE A 266 -4.37 26.44 10.70
N PRO A 267 -5.12 26.03 11.73
CA PRO A 267 -5.52 24.65 12.00
C PRO A 267 -6.51 24.14 10.94
N ASN A 268 -6.62 22.82 10.80
CA ASN A 268 -7.66 22.16 10.01
C ASN A 268 -8.01 20.85 10.75
N PRO A 269 -9.18 20.72 11.40
CA PRO A 269 -10.32 21.64 11.37
C PRO A 269 -10.04 23.03 11.98
N ALA A 270 -10.70 24.08 11.46
CA ALA A 270 -10.58 25.45 11.97
C ALA A 270 -11.89 25.92 12.61
N THR A 271 -11.78 26.58 13.77
CA THR A 271 -12.92 27.11 14.52
C THR A 271 -13.04 28.63 14.35
N ASP A 272 -12.00 29.38 14.73
CA ASP A 272 -12.02 30.86 14.75
C ASP A 272 -11.28 31.53 13.58
N LYS A 273 -10.20 30.89 13.11
CA LYS A 273 -9.35 31.41 12.05
C LYS A 273 -8.60 30.28 11.35
N LEU A 274 -8.31 30.49 10.08
CA LEU A 274 -7.41 29.68 9.28
C LEU A 274 -6.16 30.50 8.95
N THR A 275 -4.97 29.92 9.14
CA THR A 275 -3.71 30.49 8.68
C THR A 275 -3.29 29.78 7.40
N VAL A 276 -2.94 30.56 6.39
CA VAL A 276 -2.40 30.10 5.13
C VAL A 276 -0.96 30.57 5.03
N GLU A 277 -0.04 29.65 4.81
CA GLU A 277 1.38 29.96 4.59
C GLU A 277 1.87 29.45 3.25
N SER A 278 2.75 30.22 2.61
CA SER A 278 3.38 29.86 1.35
C SER A 278 4.71 30.59 1.20
N ASN A 279 5.75 29.88 0.76
CA ASN A 279 7.05 30.48 0.49
C ASN A 279 7.15 31.03 -0.94
N GLN A 280 6.06 31.02 -1.72
CA GLN A 280 6.08 31.58 -3.07
C GLN A 280 6.41 33.09 -3.01
N PRO A 281 7.26 33.62 -3.89
CA PRO A 281 7.51 35.06 -3.96
C PRO A 281 6.30 35.80 -4.57
N GLY A 282 6.28 37.12 -4.42
CA GLY A 282 5.30 37.98 -5.08
C GLY A 282 3.91 38.01 -4.44
N ARG A 283 2.94 38.47 -5.25
CA ARG A 283 1.54 38.67 -4.86
C ARG A 283 0.76 37.36 -5.01
N LYS A 284 0.05 36.99 -3.96
CA LYS A 284 -0.75 35.75 -3.89
C LYS A 284 -2.22 36.07 -3.66
N THR A 285 -3.12 35.28 -4.22
CA THR A 285 -4.55 35.37 -3.98
C THR A 285 -5.05 34.07 -3.36
N VAL A 286 -5.63 34.17 -2.16
CA VAL A 286 -6.30 33.05 -1.51
C VAL A 286 -7.80 33.18 -1.68
N SER A 287 -8.46 32.08 -2.04
CA SER A 287 -9.91 31.99 -2.18
C SER A 287 -10.45 30.79 -1.39
N VAL A 288 -11.56 30.97 -0.67
CA VAL A 288 -12.29 29.88 0.00
C VAL A 288 -13.55 29.62 -0.80
N ILE A 289 -13.79 28.35 -1.15
CA ILE A 289 -14.82 27.90 -2.09
C ILE A 289 -15.68 26.86 -1.38
N ASN A 290 -17.00 27.00 -1.44
CA ASN A 290 -17.91 26.01 -0.86
C ASN A 290 -18.07 24.78 -1.78
N LEU A 291 -18.78 23.74 -1.32
CA LEU A 291 -19.02 22.50 -2.10
C LEU A 291 -19.83 22.72 -3.38
N LEU A 292 -20.52 23.86 -3.53
CA LEU A 292 -21.25 24.24 -4.73
C LEU A 292 -20.36 25.01 -5.73
N GLY A 293 -19.05 25.16 -5.46
CA GLY A 293 -18.10 25.88 -6.30
C GLY A 293 -18.16 27.40 -6.18
N SER A 294 -18.94 27.94 -5.24
CA SER A 294 -19.04 29.40 -5.03
C SER A 294 -17.91 29.90 -4.13
N VAL A 295 -17.24 30.97 -4.55
CA VAL A 295 -16.19 31.65 -3.76
C VAL A 295 -16.85 32.45 -2.63
N VAL A 296 -16.63 32.03 -1.39
CA VAL A 296 -17.18 32.67 -0.18
C VAL A 296 -16.20 33.67 0.47
N TYR A 297 -14.92 33.59 0.10
CA TYR A 297 -13.89 34.54 0.53
C TYR A 297 -12.82 34.66 -0.53
N THR A 298 -12.30 35.87 -0.74
CA THR A 298 -11.10 36.08 -1.55
C THR A 298 -10.28 37.26 -1.03
N ARG A 299 -8.96 37.07 -0.95
CA ARG A 299 -8.00 38.12 -0.58
C ARG A 299 -6.68 37.94 -1.29
N THR A 300 -6.05 39.06 -1.59
CA THR A 300 -4.70 39.13 -2.10
C THR A 300 -3.75 39.57 -1.01
N PHE A 301 -2.60 38.92 -0.87
CA PHE A 301 -1.58 39.24 0.14
C PHE A 301 -0.16 39.13 -0.43
N THR A 302 0.78 39.79 0.25
CA THR A 302 2.22 39.73 -0.01
C THR A 302 2.92 39.32 1.29
N GLY A 303 3.81 38.33 1.24
CA GLY A 303 4.48 37.79 2.43
C GLY A 303 4.31 36.27 2.56
N HIS A 304 4.84 35.71 3.66
CA HIS A 304 4.86 34.26 3.88
C HIS A 304 3.54 33.70 4.44
N SER A 305 2.72 34.52 5.10
CA SER A 305 1.48 34.05 5.73
C SER A 305 0.34 35.07 5.63
N HIS A 306 -0.89 34.57 5.69
CA HIS A 306 -2.12 35.35 5.79
C HIS A 306 -3.13 34.63 6.68
N SER A 307 -3.87 35.38 7.49
CA SER A 307 -4.90 34.83 8.37
C SER A 307 -6.30 35.18 7.86
N ILE A 308 -7.15 34.17 7.80
CA ILE A 308 -8.53 34.23 7.32
C ILE A 308 -9.43 34.00 8.54
N PRO A 309 -10.20 35.01 8.99
CA PRO A 309 -11.25 34.81 9.97
C PRO A 309 -12.31 33.85 9.41
N THR A 310 -12.78 32.89 10.20
CA THR A 310 -13.83 31.95 9.79
C THR A 310 -15.23 32.39 10.22
N GLU A 311 -15.32 33.52 10.94
CA GLU A 311 -16.56 34.16 11.33
C GLU A 311 -17.43 34.46 10.10
N GLY A 312 -18.66 33.93 10.09
CA GLY A 312 -19.60 34.07 8.99
C GLY A 312 -19.59 32.94 7.95
N PHE A 313 -18.67 31.97 8.04
CA PHE A 313 -18.79 30.73 7.28
C PHE A 313 -19.68 29.73 8.01
N ALA A 314 -20.53 29.02 7.26
CA ALA A 314 -21.28 27.91 7.82
C ALA A 314 -20.32 26.75 8.14
N ARG A 315 -20.60 25.99 9.20
CA ARG A 315 -19.88 24.75 9.53
C ARG A 315 -19.97 23.77 8.36
N GLY A 316 -18.86 23.09 8.07
CA GLY A 316 -18.81 22.13 6.97
C GLY A 316 -17.50 22.17 6.18
N MET A 317 -17.52 21.58 4.99
CA MET A 317 -16.35 21.41 4.14
C MET A 317 -16.23 22.53 3.11
N TYR A 318 -14.99 22.98 2.89
CA TYR A 318 -14.62 24.00 1.91
C TYR A 318 -13.34 23.57 1.17
N LEU A 319 -13.07 24.22 0.05
CA LEU A 319 -11.79 24.17 -0.66
C LEU A 319 -11.10 25.53 -0.54
N VAL A 320 -9.81 25.52 -0.20
CA VAL A 320 -8.97 26.72 -0.14
C VAL A 320 -8.02 26.68 -1.33
N ARG A 321 -8.16 27.65 -2.23
CA ARG A 321 -7.33 27.81 -3.43
C ARG A 321 -6.35 28.96 -3.25
N LEU A 322 -5.05 28.72 -3.48
CA LEU A 322 -4.00 29.74 -3.49
C LEU A 322 -3.44 29.89 -4.90
N GLU A 323 -3.47 31.11 -5.43
CA GLU A 323 -2.92 31.50 -6.73
C GLU A 323 -1.74 32.45 -6.54
N SER A 324 -0.70 32.32 -7.35
CA SER A 324 0.39 33.28 -7.48
C SER A 324 0.64 33.57 -8.94
N ALA A 325 1.21 34.74 -9.25
CA ALA A 325 1.60 35.08 -10.62
C ALA A 325 2.68 34.15 -11.19
N GLU A 326 3.45 33.48 -10.33
CA GLU A 326 4.63 32.69 -10.71
C GLU A 326 4.41 31.18 -10.70
N LYS A 327 3.31 30.69 -10.10
CA LYS A 327 3.02 29.25 -9.98
C LYS A 327 1.54 28.94 -10.22
N GLN A 328 1.27 27.69 -10.58
CA GLN A 328 -0.09 27.19 -10.74
C GLN A 328 -0.88 27.25 -9.42
N ALA A 329 -2.20 27.25 -9.56
CA ALA A 329 -3.11 27.42 -8.44
C ALA A 329 -3.22 26.14 -7.59
N ARG A 330 -2.82 26.20 -6.32
CA ARG A 330 -2.90 25.06 -5.39
C ARG A 330 -4.27 25.04 -4.71
N THR A 331 -4.86 23.86 -4.51
CA THR A 331 -6.15 23.72 -3.79
C THR A 331 -6.04 22.68 -2.66
N THR A 332 -6.59 22.97 -1.47
CA THR A 332 -6.59 22.06 -0.31
C THR A 332 -7.93 22.08 0.41
N ARG A 333 -8.34 20.94 0.98
CA ARG A 333 -9.60 20.79 1.74
C ARG A 333 -9.51 21.45 3.12
N LEU A 334 -10.54 22.20 3.51
CA LEU A 334 -10.76 22.79 4.82
C LEU A 334 -12.03 22.22 5.46
N VAL A 335 -11.97 21.94 6.77
CA VAL A 335 -13.11 21.60 7.61
C VAL A 335 -13.32 22.73 8.62
N LEU A 336 -14.54 23.25 8.72
CA LEU A 336 -14.94 24.26 9.71
C LEU A 336 -15.88 23.68 10.75
N GLU A 337 -15.54 23.88 12.02
CA GLU A 337 -16.29 23.47 13.22
C GLU A 337 -16.79 24.67 14.03
#